data_AF-A0A849MKF1-F1
#
_entry.id   AF-A0A849MKF1-F1
#
_cell.length_a   1.000
_cell.length_b   1.000
_cell.length_c   1.000
_cell.angle_alpha   90.00
_cell.angle_beta   90.00
_cell.angle_gamma   90.00
#
_symmetry.space_group_name_H-M   'P 1'
#
loop_
_entity.id
_entity.type
_entity.pdbx_description
1 polymer ?
#
loop_
_entity_poly.entity_id
_entity_poly.type
_entity_poly.pdbx_seq_one_letter_code
_entity_poly.pdbx_strand_id
1 'polypeptide(L)'
;MGKKQESIATVTGEIGELGPHVIKADHTAYDYIRMESEGQAVMIRDIRVSQTIDSYLQPGLDVTIYVHGGDKQGNNGLVVGAEIEGKKIVIDDDLNVMIEGVNKHMRRLYIFMGINLLPVPFVPLILIFAIPVMLVIFLLLAVFAMQKRKLKSLQEEITTFLNGVEQPA
;
A
#
# COMPACT_ATOMS: atom_id res chain seq x y z
N MET A 1 1.39 11.57 18.89
CA MET A 1 0.59 11.30 17.67
C MET A 1 -0.87 11.66 17.98
N GLY A 2 -1.29 12.87 17.63
CA GLY A 2 -2.70 13.27 17.76
C GLY A 2 -3.54 12.49 16.76
N LYS A 3 -4.65 11.89 17.23
CA LYS A 3 -5.67 11.31 16.35
C LYS A 3 -6.15 12.43 15.43
N LYS A 4 -5.90 12.30 14.13
CA LYS A 4 -6.47 13.19 13.11
C LYS A 4 -7.99 12.98 13.21
N GLN A 5 -8.71 13.94 13.80
CA GLN A 5 -10.17 13.92 13.73
C GLN A 5 -10.52 13.97 12.25
N GLU A 6 -11.02 12.85 11.73
CA GLU A 6 -11.51 12.76 10.36
C GLU A 6 -12.72 13.68 10.28
N SER A 7 -12.55 14.81 9.60
CA SER A 7 -13.59 15.83 9.49
C SER A 7 -14.76 15.27 8.69
N ILE A 8 -15.94 15.22 9.31
CA ILE A 8 -17.19 14.98 8.61
C ILE A 8 -17.58 16.32 7.97
N ALA A 9 -17.65 16.36 6.65
CA ALA A 9 -18.21 17.48 5.92
C ALA A 9 -19.74 17.35 5.92
N THR A 10 -20.44 18.42 6.24
CA THR A 10 -21.91 18.47 6.24
C THR A 10 -22.36 19.40 5.13
N VAL A 11 -23.19 18.90 4.23
CA VAL A 11 -23.78 19.71 3.15
C VAL A 11 -25.30 19.64 3.29
N THR A 12 -25.94 20.79 3.45
CA THR A 12 -27.39 20.91 3.60
C THR A 12 -27.97 21.68 2.42
N GLY A 13 -29.01 21.15 1.78
CA GLY A 13 -29.68 21.82 0.67
C GLY A 13 -30.63 20.92 -0.08
N GLU A 14 -31.30 21.49 -1.09
CA GLU A 14 -32.21 20.76 -1.95
C GLU A 14 -31.43 20.00 -3.02
N ILE A 15 -31.73 18.72 -3.26
CA ILE A 15 -31.11 17.96 -4.36
C ILE A 15 -31.67 18.48 -5.68
N GLY A 16 -30.86 19.17 -6.47
CA GLY A 16 -31.24 19.59 -7.81
C GLY A 16 -31.14 18.46 -8.83
N GLU A 17 -30.06 17.67 -8.77
CA GLU A 17 -29.78 16.63 -9.76
C GLU A 17 -28.87 15.54 -9.19
N LEU A 18 -29.16 14.29 -9.55
CA LEU A 18 -28.28 13.14 -9.29
C LEU A 18 -27.56 12.76 -10.59
N GLY A 19 -26.24 12.70 -10.55
CA GLY A 19 -25.42 12.33 -11.68
C GLY A 19 -25.52 10.83 -12.03
N PRO A 20 -24.84 10.40 -13.11
CA PRO A 20 -24.71 8.98 -13.44
C PRO A 20 -24.19 8.19 -12.24
N HIS A 21 -24.65 6.94 -12.12
CA HIS A 21 -24.25 6.09 -11.00
C HIS A 21 -23.98 4.64 -11.42
N VAL A 22 -23.16 3.97 -10.62
CA VAL A 22 -22.88 2.53 -10.73
C VAL A 22 -23.26 1.87 -9.42
N ILE A 23 -24.19 0.93 -9.49
CA ILE A 23 -24.59 0.10 -8.35
C ILE A 23 -23.51 -0.96 -8.13
N LYS A 24 -22.91 -0.98 -6.94
CA LYS A 24 -22.00 -2.03 -6.48
C LYS A 24 -22.66 -2.82 -5.36
N ALA A 25 -22.02 -3.93 -4.97
CA ALA A 25 -22.59 -4.87 -4.01
C ALA A 25 -22.90 -4.24 -2.64
N ASP A 26 -22.15 -3.20 -2.25
CA ASP A 26 -22.17 -2.56 -0.93
C ASP A 26 -22.60 -1.08 -0.97
N HIS A 27 -22.45 -0.40 -2.11
CA HIS A 27 -22.79 1.02 -2.27
C HIS A 27 -23.17 1.35 -3.70
N THR A 28 -23.85 2.49 -3.88
CA THR A 28 -24.02 3.16 -5.17
C THR A 28 -22.96 4.25 -5.27
N ALA A 29 -22.18 4.22 -6.35
CA ALA A 29 -21.17 5.25 -6.63
C ALA A 29 -21.75 6.25 -7.63
N TYR A 30 -21.94 7.49 -7.18
CA TYR A 30 -22.40 8.60 -8.01
C TYR A 30 -21.20 9.43 -8.51
N ASP A 31 -21.24 9.81 -9.78
CA ASP A 31 -20.27 10.75 -10.35
C ASP A 31 -20.42 12.13 -9.71
N TYR A 32 -21.65 12.57 -9.48
CA TYR A 32 -21.94 13.77 -8.70
C TYR A 32 -23.35 13.79 -8.08
N ILE A 33 -23.50 14.59 -7.04
CA ILE A 33 -24.79 15.07 -6.51
C ILE A 33 -24.75 16.59 -6.57
N ARG A 34 -25.70 17.18 -7.29
CA ARG A 34 -25.87 18.63 -7.35
C ARG A 34 -26.94 19.05 -6.35
N MET A 35 -26.58 19.93 -5.44
CA MET A 35 -27.46 20.47 -4.42
C MET A 35 -27.52 21.99 -4.52
N GLU A 36 -28.63 22.58 -4.15
CA GLU A 36 -28.76 24.02 -3.93
C GLU A 36 -28.71 24.29 -2.44
N SER A 37 -27.64 24.94 -1.99
CA SER A 37 -27.37 25.23 -0.59
C SER A 37 -27.19 26.73 -0.43
N GLU A 38 -28.00 27.37 0.43
CA GLU A 38 -27.94 28.81 0.70
C GLU A 38 -27.98 29.70 -0.57
N GLY A 39 -28.72 29.26 -1.61
CA GLY A 39 -28.82 29.94 -2.90
C GLY A 39 -27.60 29.79 -3.81
N GLN A 40 -26.68 28.86 -3.50
CA GLN A 40 -25.57 28.48 -4.35
C GLN A 40 -25.66 27.02 -4.76
N ALA A 41 -25.38 26.75 -6.03
CA ALA A 41 -25.27 25.38 -6.53
C ALA A 41 -23.94 24.76 -6.06
N VAL A 42 -24.04 23.76 -5.19
CA VAL A 42 -22.93 22.92 -4.72
C VAL A 42 -22.95 21.61 -5.48
N MET A 43 -21.79 21.16 -5.93
CA MET A 43 -21.64 19.87 -6.60
C MET A 43 -20.66 19.01 -5.82
N ILE A 44 -21.15 17.90 -5.29
CA ILE A 44 -20.35 16.91 -4.57
C ILE A 44 -20.02 15.80 -5.55
N ARG A 45 -18.74 15.59 -5.84
CA ARG A 45 -18.28 14.65 -6.87
C ARG A 45 -17.72 13.36 -6.28
N ASP A 46 -17.76 12.30 -7.09
CA ASP A 46 -17.15 11.00 -6.80
C ASP A 46 -17.59 10.45 -5.43
N ILE A 47 -18.90 10.47 -5.19
CA ILE A 47 -19.49 10.20 -3.89
C ILE A 47 -20.05 8.79 -3.80
N ARG A 48 -19.72 8.10 -2.71
CA ARG A 48 -20.22 6.76 -2.43
C ARG A 48 -21.36 6.85 -1.44
N VAL A 49 -22.47 6.21 -1.76
CA VAL A 49 -23.69 6.25 -0.96
C VAL A 49 -24.10 4.81 -0.64
N SER A 50 -24.37 4.51 0.64
CA SER A 50 -24.93 3.19 1.00
C SER A 50 -26.28 2.99 0.31
N GLN A 51 -26.56 1.76 -0.14
CA GLN A 51 -27.83 1.42 -0.82
C GLN A 51 -29.07 1.83 -0.03
N THR A 52 -28.99 1.81 1.31
CA THR A 52 -30.07 2.28 2.17
C THR A 52 -30.34 3.76 1.97
N ILE A 53 -29.30 4.61 2.00
CA ILE A 53 -29.43 6.06 1.80
C ILE A 53 -29.82 6.38 0.37
N ASP A 54 -29.22 5.67 -0.59
CA ASP A 54 -29.48 5.78 -2.03
C ASP A 54 -30.98 5.67 -2.36
N SER A 55 -31.68 4.74 -1.71
CA SER A 55 -33.13 4.54 -1.92
C SER A 55 -34.00 5.75 -1.54
N TYR A 56 -33.48 6.70 -0.77
CA TYR A 56 -34.18 7.93 -0.38
C TYR A 56 -33.67 9.18 -1.09
N LEU A 57 -32.57 9.11 -1.85
CA LEU A 57 -32.06 10.27 -2.58
C LEU A 57 -32.88 10.46 -3.85
N GLN A 58 -33.62 11.58 -3.92
CA GLN A 58 -34.38 11.97 -5.09
C GLN A 58 -34.24 13.48 -5.32
N PRO A 59 -34.22 13.94 -6.60
CA PRO A 59 -34.28 15.36 -6.90
C PRO A 59 -35.54 16.03 -6.30
N GLY A 60 -35.39 17.25 -5.79
CA GLY A 60 -36.44 18.04 -5.13
C GLY A 60 -36.56 17.81 -3.62
N LEU A 61 -35.68 17.02 -3.01
CA LEU A 61 -35.68 16.77 -1.57
C LEU A 61 -34.70 17.69 -0.85
N ASP A 62 -35.15 18.31 0.24
CA ASP A 62 -34.29 18.97 1.22
C ASP A 62 -33.58 17.94 2.09
N VAL A 63 -32.26 17.84 1.90
CA VAL A 63 -31.44 16.86 2.60
C VAL A 63 -30.21 17.48 3.26
N THR A 64 -29.80 16.91 4.39
CA THR A 64 -28.47 17.14 4.96
C THR A 64 -27.66 15.87 4.79
N ILE A 65 -26.59 15.94 3.99
CA ILE A 65 -25.69 14.83 3.72
C ILE A 65 -24.46 14.97 4.62
N TYR A 66 -24.13 13.91 5.34
CA TYR A 66 -22.91 13.80 6.12
C TYR A 66 -21.90 12.99 5.32
N VAL A 67 -20.77 13.61 5.00
CA VAL A 67 -19.74 13.04 4.13
C VAL A 67 -18.45 12.85 4.90
N HIS A 68 -17.92 11.63 4.89
CA HIS A 68 -16.67 11.26 5.55
C HIS A 68 -15.55 11.04 4.53
N GLY A 69 -14.32 11.43 4.89
CA GLY A 69 -13.10 11.13 4.13
C GLY A 69 -12.93 11.91 2.82
N GLY A 70 -13.87 12.81 2.49
CA GLY A 70 -13.78 13.71 1.35
C GLY A 70 -12.95 14.95 1.62
N ASP A 71 -12.82 15.80 0.61
CA ASP A 71 -12.28 17.16 0.79
C ASP A 71 -13.25 18.05 1.62
N LYS A 72 -12.89 19.32 1.82
CA LYS A 72 -13.74 20.27 2.57
C LYS A 72 -15.13 20.49 1.94
N GLN A 73 -15.33 20.08 0.70
CA GLN A 73 -16.58 20.15 -0.05
C GLN A 73 -17.29 18.79 -0.14
N GLY A 74 -16.72 17.73 0.45
CA GLY A 74 -17.26 16.37 0.42
C GLY A 74 -16.90 15.56 -0.83
N ASN A 75 -16.06 16.07 -1.73
CA ASN A 75 -15.66 15.33 -2.93
C ASN A 75 -14.82 14.10 -2.57
N ASN A 76 -14.96 13.01 -3.34
CA ASN A 76 -14.33 11.70 -3.09
C ASN A 76 -14.73 11.06 -1.75
N GLY A 77 -15.80 11.55 -1.13
CA GLY A 77 -16.23 11.13 0.19
C GLY A 77 -17.23 9.95 0.18
N LEU A 78 -17.43 9.39 1.37
CA LEU A 78 -18.47 8.40 1.66
C LEU A 78 -19.61 9.10 2.40
N VAL A 79 -20.83 8.97 1.91
CA VAL A 79 -22.02 9.40 2.66
C VAL A 79 -22.25 8.44 3.80
N VAL A 80 -22.13 8.97 5.01
CA VAL A 80 -22.25 8.22 6.26
C VAL A 80 -23.63 8.35 6.91
N GLY A 81 -24.40 9.35 6.48
CA GLY A 81 -25.78 9.52 6.86
C GLY A 81 -26.43 10.60 6.01
N ALA A 82 -27.76 10.58 5.99
CA ALA A 82 -28.56 11.65 5.43
C ALA A 82 -29.69 12.01 6.39
N GLU A 83 -30.02 13.28 6.54
CA GLU A 83 -31.25 13.74 7.19
C GLU A 83 -32.19 14.28 6.12
N ILE A 84 -33.38 13.70 6.01
CA ILE A 84 -34.38 14.03 4.98
C ILE A 84 -35.65 14.42 5.71
N GLU A 85 -36.13 15.64 5.49
CA GLU A 85 -37.35 16.18 6.14
C GLU A 85 -37.34 16.04 7.68
N GLY A 86 -36.17 16.19 8.32
CA GLY A 86 -36.00 16.04 9.78
C GLY A 86 -35.93 14.60 10.28
N LYS A 87 -35.99 13.60 9.39
CA LYS A 87 -35.74 12.19 9.71
C LYS A 87 -34.29 11.83 9.43
N LYS A 88 -33.55 11.49 10.49
CA LYS A 88 -32.18 11.00 10.39
C LYS A 88 -32.14 9.56 9.88
N ILE A 89 -31.55 9.38 8.72
CA ILE A 89 -31.18 8.10 8.11
C ILE A 89 -29.66 7.97 8.32
N VAL A 90 -29.29 7.63 9.55
CA VAL A 90 -27.90 7.38 9.95
C VAL A 90 -27.69 5.88 9.97
N ILE A 91 -26.63 5.40 9.32
CA ILE A 91 -26.26 3.98 9.41
C ILE A 91 -25.09 3.84 10.40
N ASP A 92 -25.41 3.80 11.70
CA ASP A 92 -24.40 3.65 12.76
C ASP A 92 -23.67 2.28 12.68
N ASP A 93 -24.30 1.24 12.12
CA ASP A 93 -23.71 -0.10 12.08
C ASP A 93 -22.88 -0.40 10.81
N ASP A 94 -23.16 0.23 9.67
CA ASP A 94 -22.40 0.01 8.40
C ASP A 94 -21.16 0.90 8.28
N LEU A 95 -21.07 2.01 9.02
CA LEU A 95 -19.89 2.88 8.98
C LEU A 95 -18.62 2.17 9.43
N ASN A 96 -18.72 1.46 10.55
CA ASN A 96 -17.59 0.70 11.08
C ASN A 96 -17.23 -0.43 10.11
N VAL A 97 -18.21 -1.10 9.52
CA VAL A 97 -17.97 -2.21 8.57
C VAL A 97 -17.33 -1.72 7.28
N MET A 98 -17.75 -0.57 6.73
CA MET A 98 -17.15 0.01 5.52
C MET A 98 -15.78 0.61 5.78
N ILE A 99 -15.61 1.38 6.86
CA ILE A 99 -14.32 2.00 7.20
C ILE A 99 -13.30 0.90 7.54
N GLU A 100 -13.70 -0.13 8.28
CA GLU A 100 -12.83 -1.26 8.61
C GLU A 100 -12.55 -2.12 7.37
N GLY A 101 -13.52 -2.31 6.47
CA GLY A 101 -13.37 -3.01 5.19
C GLY A 101 -12.34 -2.34 4.28
N VAL A 102 -12.44 -1.01 4.09
CA VAL A 102 -11.52 -0.22 3.27
C VAL A 102 -10.12 -0.17 3.90
N ASN A 103 -10.01 0.04 5.21
CA ASN A 103 -8.72 0.01 5.91
C ASN A 103 -8.06 -1.36 5.88
N LYS A 104 -8.83 -2.45 5.96
CA LYS A 104 -8.29 -3.81 5.90
C LYS A 104 -7.78 -4.16 4.50
N HIS A 105 -8.46 -3.71 3.45
CA HIS A 105 -8.01 -3.86 2.07
C HIS A 105 -6.76 -3.03 1.78
N MET A 106 -6.76 -1.74 2.14
CA MET A 106 -5.61 -0.86 1.97
C MET A 106 -4.40 -1.36 2.78
N ARG A 107 -4.59 -1.74 4.06
CA ARG A 107 -3.51 -2.28 4.88
C ARG A 107 -2.96 -3.59 4.31
N ARG A 108 -3.80 -4.46 3.75
CA ARG A 108 -3.35 -5.70 3.09
C ARG A 108 -2.59 -5.40 1.80
N LEU A 109 -3.01 -4.40 1.02
CA LEU A 109 -2.29 -3.93 -0.17
C LEU A 109 -0.95 -3.28 0.18
N TYR A 110 -0.89 -2.44 1.21
CA TYR A 110 0.35 -1.84 1.71
C TYR A 110 1.31 -2.86 2.31
N ILE A 111 0.80 -3.87 3.03
CA ILE A 111 1.64 -4.99 3.52
C ILE A 111 2.18 -5.79 2.34
N PHE A 112 1.35 -6.08 1.33
CA PHE A 112 1.76 -6.84 0.16
C PHE A 112 2.78 -6.06 -0.69
N MET A 113 2.57 -4.77 -0.94
CA MET A 113 3.56 -3.90 -1.61
C MET A 113 4.82 -3.73 -0.77
N GLY A 114 4.69 -3.55 0.55
CA GLY A 114 5.82 -3.38 1.46
C GLY A 114 6.72 -4.62 1.50
N ILE A 115 6.15 -5.83 1.58
CA ILE A 115 6.90 -7.09 1.57
C ILE A 115 7.59 -7.32 0.21
N ASN A 116 6.92 -7.00 -0.91
CA ASN A 116 7.49 -7.19 -2.25
C ASN A 116 8.55 -6.13 -2.61
N LEU A 117 8.46 -4.90 -2.09
CA LEU A 117 9.48 -3.87 -2.27
C LEU A 117 10.61 -3.93 -1.25
N LEU A 118 10.43 -4.60 -0.10
CA LEU A 118 11.47 -4.73 0.92
C LEU A 118 12.79 -5.30 0.38
N PRO A 119 12.82 -6.36 -0.46
CA PRO A 119 14.09 -6.92 -0.94
C PRO A 119 14.76 -6.08 -2.04
N VAL A 120 14.02 -5.23 -2.75
CA VAL A 120 14.52 -4.46 -3.91
C VAL A 120 15.73 -3.58 -3.59
N PRO A 121 15.79 -2.82 -2.48
CA PRO A 121 16.99 -2.06 -2.12
C PRO A 121 18.16 -2.93 -1.64
N PHE A 122 17.92 -4.18 -1.21
CA PHE A 122 18.99 -5.08 -0.78
C PHE A 122 19.62 -5.85 -1.94
N VAL A 123 18.94 -5.99 -3.09
CA VAL A 123 19.51 -6.60 -4.30
C VAL A 123 20.81 -5.92 -4.74
N PRO A 124 20.87 -4.59 -4.96
CA PRO A 124 22.12 -3.93 -5.33
C PRO A 124 23.16 -4.00 -4.22
N LEU A 125 22.76 -3.98 -2.94
CA LEU A 125 23.68 -4.13 -1.80
C LEU A 125 24.37 -5.50 -1.81
N ILE A 126 23.62 -6.58 -2.06
CA ILE A 126 24.16 -7.94 -2.17
C ILE A 126 25.07 -8.07 -3.39
N LEU A 127 24.65 -7.52 -4.55
CA LEU A 127 25.45 -7.58 -5.77
C LEU A 127 26.76 -6.80 -5.67
N ILE A 128 26.75 -5.62 -5.03
CA ILE A 128 27.93 -4.74 -4.94
C ILE A 128 28.86 -5.16 -3.81
N PHE A 129 28.35 -5.66 -2.67
CA PHE A 129 29.20 -5.99 -1.53
C PHE A 129 29.45 -7.50 -1.37
N ALA A 130 28.43 -8.35 -1.48
CA ALA A 130 28.60 -9.77 -1.18
C ALA A 130 29.33 -10.53 -2.30
N ILE A 131 29.03 -10.23 -3.56
CA ILE A 131 29.67 -10.92 -4.70
C ILE A 131 31.16 -10.62 -4.79
N PRO A 132 31.65 -9.36 -4.73
CA PRO A 132 33.07 -9.09 -4.81
C PRO A 132 33.86 -9.66 -3.63
N VAL A 133 33.29 -9.61 -2.42
CA VAL A 133 33.92 -10.20 -1.22
C VAL A 133 34.04 -11.72 -1.37
N MET A 134 33.00 -12.41 -1.82
CA MET A 134 33.05 -13.85 -2.11
C MET A 134 34.11 -14.19 -3.16
N LEU A 135 34.23 -13.36 -4.21
CA LEU A 135 35.19 -13.56 -5.29
C LEU A 135 36.64 -13.37 -4.81
N VAL A 136 36.89 -12.37 -3.96
CA VAL A 136 38.20 -12.16 -3.31
C VAL A 136 38.57 -13.32 -2.40
N ILE A 137 37.64 -13.80 -1.57
CA ILE A 137 37.87 -14.97 -0.69
C ILE A 137 38.21 -16.20 -1.54
N PHE A 138 37.48 -16.43 -2.63
CA PHE A 138 37.73 -17.56 -3.52
C PHE A 138 39.11 -17.48 -4.19
N LEU A 139 39.52 -16.28 -4.66
CA LEU A 139 40.84 -16.05 -5.21
C LEU A 139 41.95 -16.30 -4.18
N LEU A 140 41.80 -15.83 -2.95
CA LEU A 140 42.77 -16.06 -1.87
C LEU A 140 42.91 -17.57 -1.56
N LEU A 141 41.80 -18.30 -1.49
CA LEU A 141 41.82 -19.75 -1.29
C LEU A 141 42.50 -20.48 -2.46
N ALA A 142 42.27 -20.05 -3.70
CA ALA A 142 42.91 -20.64 -4.88
C ALA A 142 44.44 -20.41 -4.89
N VAL A 143 44.88 -19.19 -4.56
CA VAL A 143 46.31 -18.86 -4.43
C VAL A 143 46.96 -19.67 -3.32
N PHE A 144 46.31 -19.75 -2.15
CA PHE A 144 46.80 -20.54 -1.03
C PHE A 144 46.92 -22.03 -1.38
N ALA A 145 45.93 -22.58 -2.07
CA ALA A 145 45.97 -23.96 -2.55
C ALA A 145 47.11 -24.20 -3.56
N MET A 146 47.37 -23.25 -4.47
CA MET A 146 48.49 -23.32 -5.42
C MET A 146 49.85 -23.25 -4.72
N GLN A 147 50.03 -22.36 -3.75
CA GLN A 147 51.26 -22.27 -2.97
C GLN A 147 51.53 -23.55 -2.18
N LYS A 148 50.50 -24.12 -1.54
CA LYS A 148 50.61 -25.39 -0.81
C LYS A 148 51.04 -26.55 -1.72
N ARG A 149 50.55 -26.61 -2.96
CA ARG A 149 50.97 -27.62 -3.95
C ARG A 149 52.44 -27.45 -4.34
N LYS A 150 52.90 -26.22 -4.60
CA LYS A 150 54.32 -25.93 -4.90
C LYS A 150 55.25 -26.26 -3.74
N LEU A 151 54.84 -25.94 -2.51
CA LEU A 151 55.60 -26.30 -1.31
C LEU A 151 55.74 -27.81 -1.17
N LYS A 152 54.67 -28.57 -1.44
CA LYS A 152 54.70 -30.03 -1.39
C LYS A 152 55.63 -30.62 -2.46
N SER A 153 55.58 -30.13 -3.70
CA SER A 153 56.47 -30.61 -4.76
C SER A 153 57.95 -30.30 -4.47
N LEU A 154 58.24 -29.11 -3.93
CA LEU A 154 59.60 -28.75 -3.51
C LEU A 154 60.10 -29.62 -2.35
N GLN A 155 59.22 -29.95 -1.39
CA GLN A 155 59.58 -30.87 -0.30
C GLN A 155 59.89 -32.27 -0.85
N GLU A 156 59.08 -32.80 -1.76
CA GLU A 156 59.30 -34.10 -2.40
C GLU A 156 60.62 -34.11 -3.21
N GLU A 157 60.93 -33.03 -3.92
CA GLU A 157 62.19 -32.87 -4.67
C GLU A 157 63.41 -32.80 -3.73
N ILE A 158 63.33 -32.03 -2.64
CA ILE A 158 64.40 -31.96 -1.62
C ILE A 158 64.61 -33.32 -0.95
N THR A 159 63.54 -34.03 -0.57
CA THR A 159 63.64 -35.36 0.04
C THR A 159 64.24 -36.38 -0.94
N THR A 160 63.87 -36.31 -2.22
CA THR A 160 64.44 -37.19 -3.26
C THR A 160 65.92 -36.89 -3.47
N PHE A 161 66.32 -35.62 -3.49
CA PHE A 161 67.72 -35.21 -3.60
C PHE A 161 68.53 -35.69 -2.39
N LEU A 162 68.05 -35.47 -1.16
CA LEU A 162 68.75 -35.91 0.05
C LEU A 162 68.90 -37.43 0.12
N ASN A 163 67.86 -38.20 -0.22
CA ASN A 163 67.93 -39.66 -0.25
C ASN A 163 68.79 -40.21 -1.39
N GLY A 164 68.90 -39.48 -2.51
CA GLY A 164 69.78 -39.84 -3.63
C GLY A 164 71.27 -39.58 -3.36
N VAL A 165 71.59 -38.70 -2.41
CA VAL A 165 72.97 -38.42 -1.97
C VAL A 165 73.48 -39.47 -0.96
N GLU A 166 72.58 -40.21 -0.29
CA GLU A 166 72.92 -41.27 0.67
C GLU A 166 73.19 -42.66 0.07
N GLN A 167 73.20 -42.82 -1.26
CA GLN A 167 73.74 -44.02 -1.91
C GLN A 167 75.16 -43.75 -2.42
N PRO A 168 76.22 -43.93 -1.59
CA PRO A 168 77.54 -44.14 -2.13
C PRO A 168 77.60 -45.53 -2.78
N ALA A 169 78.26 -45.57 -3.94
CA ALA A 169 78.66 -46.80 -4.63
C ALA A 169 79.54 -47.71 -3.76
#